data_AF-A0A819XBX6-F1
#
_entry.id   AF-A0A819XBX6-F1
#
_cell.length_a   1.000
_cell.length_b   1.000
_cell.length_c   1.000
_cell.angle_alpha   90.00
_cell.angle_beta   90.00
_cell.angle_gamma   90.00
#
_symmetry.space_group_name_H-M   'P 1'
#
loop_
_entity.id
_entity.type
_entity.pdbx_description
1 polymer ?
#
loop_
_entity_poly.entity_id
_entity_poly.type
_entity_poly.pdbx_seq_one_letter_code
_entity_poly.pdbx_strand_id
1 'polypeptide(L)' 'MPEYKYKVFVNARFDVVWQNLLDKIEHPEKYVQGIRHVEILENESDHVLRIIHFENDKWESLKELIVADK' A
#
# COMPACT_ATOMS: atom_id res chain seq x y z
N MET A 1 -15.94 -7.06 -12.77
CA MET A 1 -15.76 -5.79 -12.03
C MET A 1 -15.57 -4.66 -13.03
N PRO A 2 -16.19 -3.49 -12.85
CA PRO A 2 -15.94 -2.33 -13.70
C PRO A 2 -14.48 -1.86 -13.55
N GLU A 3 -13.86 -1.46 -14.65
CA GLU A 3 -12.51 -0.90 -14.68
C GLU A 3 -12.59 0.62 -14.50
N TYR A 4 -11.91 1.16 -13.49
CA TYR A 4 -11.78 2.60 -13.27
C TYR A 4 -10.35 3.04 -13.61
N LYS A 5 -10.22 4.11 -14.42
CA LYS A 5 -8.92 4.69 -14.78
C LYS A 5 -8.83 6.11 -14.26
N TYR A 6 -7.76 6.40 -13.51
CA TYR A 6 -7.44 7.74 -13.04
C TYR A 6 -5.98 8.07 -13.38
N LYS A 7 -5.71 9.34 -13.68
CA LYS A 7 -4.36 9.84 -13.98
C LYS A 7 -4.12 11.12 -13.20
N VAL A 8 -2.91 11.29 -12.67
CA VAL A 8 -2.48 12.48 -11.96
C VAL A 8 -1.08 12.88 -12.43
N PHE A 9 -0.87 14.18 -12.63
CA PHE A 9 0.47 14.71 -12.93
C PHE A 9 1.23 14.89 -11.62
N VAL A 10 2.46 14.38 -11.57
CA VAL A 10 3.34 14.48 -10.41
C VAL A 10 4.59 15.26 -10.80
N ASN A 11 4.87 16.36 -10.10
CA ASN A 11 6.09 17.14 -10.31
C ASN A 11 7.23 16.61 -9.44
N ALA A 12 7.69 15.40 -9.74
CA ALA A 12 8.82 14.77 -9.07
C ALA A 12 9.55 13.85 -10.05
N ARG A 13 10.81 13.54 -9.77
CA ARG A 13 11.56 12.54 -10.55
C ARG A 13 10.95 11.15 -10.36
N PHE A 14 11.05 10.32 -11.39
CA PHE A 14 10.51 8.96 -11.38
C PHE A 14 11.01 8.11 -10.20
N ASP A 15 12.32 8.14 -9.93
CA ASP A 15 12.94 7.38 -8.84
C ASP A 15 12.41 7.78 -7.47
N VAL A 16 12.16 9.08 -7.24
CA VAL A 16 11.56 9.57 -5.99
C VAL A 16 10.12 9.06 -5.84
N VAL A 17 9.33 9.09 -6.92
CA VAL A 17 7.96 8.57 -6.91
C VAL A 17 7.96 7.07 -6.64
N TRP A 18 8.86 6.32 -7.30
CA TRP A 18 8.98 4.88 -7.12
C TRP A 18 9.32 4.52 -5.67
N GLN A 19 10.32 5.17 -5.08
CA GLN A 19 10.70 4.95 -3.69
C GLN A 19 9.55 5.24 -2.72
N ASN A 20 8.77 6.29 -2.94
CA ASN A 20 7.60 6.58 -2.10
C ASN A 20 6.47 5.55 -2.27
N LEU A 21 6.31 4.97 -3.46
CA LEU A 21 5.34 3.90 -3.69
C LEU A 21 5.76 2.61 -2.98
N LEU A 22 7.06 2.28 -3.00
CA LEU A 22 7.60 1.14 -2.25
C LEU A 22 7.47 1.35 -0.74
N ASP A 23 7.83 2.53 -0.21
CA ASP A 23 7.64 2.85 1.21
C ASP A 23 6.16 2.78 1.62
N LYS A 24 5.22 3.12 0.73
CA LYS A 24 3.78 2.94 1.00
C LYS A 24 3.35 1.47 1.07
N ILE A 25 4.04 0.57 0.38
CA ILE A 25 3.74 -0.87 0.45
C ILE A 25 4.20 -1.42 1.81
N GLU A 26 5.38 -1.01 2.28
CA GLU A 26 5.97 -1.50 3.52
C GLU A 26 5.44 -0.78 4.78
N HIS A 27 5.08 0.50 4.63
CA HIS A 27 4.64 1.40 5.69
C HIS A 27 3.34 2.15 5.33
N PRO A 28 2.23 1.45 5.02
CA PRO A 28 1.00 2.10 4.56
C PRO A 28 0.39 3.07 5.60
N GLU A 29 0.69 2.89 6.89
CA GLU A 29 0.25 3.74 7.99
C GLU A 29 0.72 5.20 7.86
N LYS A 30 1.83 5.45 7.15
CA LYS A 30 2.31 6.81 6.86
C LYS A 30 1.43 7.55 5.83
N TYR A 31 0.64 6.82 5.04
CA TYR A 31 -0.05 7.34 3.85
C TYR A 31 -1.57 7.20 3.91
N VAL A 32 -2.09 6.28 4.72
CA VAL A 32 -3.50 5.97 4.83
C VAL A 32 -3.95 6.22 6.27
N GLN A 33 -4.83 7.21 6.45
CA GLN A 33 -5.38 7.53 7.75
C GLN A 33 -6.31 6.42 8.26
N GLY A 34 -6.30 6.21 9.57
CA GLY A 34 -7.16 5.22 10.24
C GLY A 34 -6.62 3.80 10.22
N ILE A 35 -5.40 3.56 9.73
CA ILE A 35 -4.69 2.30 9.97
C ILE A 35 -4.25 2.27 11.43
N ARG A 36 -4.69 1.24 12.15
CA ARG A 36 -4.28 0.97 13.53
C ARG A 36 -3.01 0.13 13.57
N HIS A 37 -2.97 -0.89 12.73
CA HIS A 37 -1.93 -1.91 12.75
C HIS A 37 -1.78 -2.55 11.37
N VAL A 38 -0.56 -3.02 11.07
CA VAL A 38 -0.25 -3.74 9.84
C VAL A 38 0.55 -4.98 10.21
N GLU A 39 0.10 -6.12 9.72
CA GLU A 39 0.81 -7.40 9.81
C GLU A 39 1.38 -7.75 8.44
N ILE A 40 2.70 -7.85 8.35
CA ILE A 40 3.38 -8.34 7.14
C ILE A 40 3.51 -9.86 7.27
N LEU A 41 2.86 -10.59 6.37
CA LEU A 41 2.88 -12.05 6.33
C LEU A 41 4.04 -12.57 5.49
N GLU A 42 4.29 -11.93 4.34
CA GLU A 42 5.38 -12.26 3.42
C GLU A 42 6.00 -10.96 2.89
N ASN A 43 7.33 -10.93 2.77
CA ASN A 43 8.09 -9.78 2.28
C ASN A 43 9.25 -10.25 1.40
N GLU A 44 8.94 -10.51 0.14
CA GLU A 44 9.90 -11.00 -0.86
C GLU A 44 10.28 -9.88 -1.84
N SER A 45 11.26 -10.11 -2.72
CA SER A 45 11.75 -9.08 -3.65
C SER A 45 10.71 -8.60 -4.66
N ASP A 46 9.73 -9.44 -4.99
CA ASP A 46 8.71 -9.21 -6.01
C ASP A 46 7.31 -8.98 -5.45
N HIS A 47 7.09 -9.24 -4.14
CA HIS A 47 5.78 -9.05 -3.53
C HIS A 47 5.80 -8.79 -2.01
N VAL A 48 4.66 -8.29 -1.53
CA VAL A 48 4.32 -8.19 -0.10
C VAL A 48 2.91 -8.75 0.10
N LEU A 49 2.77 -9.69 1.03
CA LEU A 49 1.48 -10.12 1.55
C LEU A 49 1.28 -9.48 2.92
N ARG A 50 0.19 -8.73 3.10
CA ARG A 50 -0.09 -8.02 4.36
C ARG A 50 -1.55 -8.07 4.78
N ILE A 51 -1.78 -7.84 6.07
CA ILE A 51 -3.10 -7.54 6.63
C ILE A 51 -3.04 -6.14 7.24
N ILE A 52 -3.98 -5.28 6.87
CA ILE A 52 -4.17 -3.95 7.45
C ILE A 52 -5.37 -4.00 8.37
N HIS A 53 -5.20 -3.57 9.62
CA HIS A 53 -6.29 -3.38 10.59
C HIS A 53 -6.59 -1.91 10.74
N PHE A 54 -7.86 -1.54 10.64
CA PHE A 54 -8.30 -0.15 10.75
C PHE A 54 -8.90 0.15 12.13
N GLU A 55 -8.86 1.41 12.55
CA GLU A 55 -9.47 1.88 13.81
C GLU A 55 -11.01 1.98 13.75
N ASN A 56 -11.64 1.65 12.61
CA ASN A 56 -13.06 1.93 12.38
C ASN A 56 -13.98 0.70 12.60
N ASP A 57 -15.23 0.97 12.99
CA ASP A 57 -16.24 -0.06 13.30
C ASP A 57 -16.79 -0.83 12.06
N LYS A 58 -16.30 -0.52 10.85
CA LYS A 58 -16.87 -1.04 9.59
C LYS A 58 -15.96 -2.03 8.86
N TRP A 59 -14.65 -1.88 8.97
CA TRP A 59 -13.67 -2.74 8.33
C TRP A 59 -12.66 -3.18 9.39
N GLU A 60 -12.83 -4.39 9.90
CA GLU A 60 -11.91 -4.92 10.92
C GLU A 60 -10.51 -5.13 10.33
N SER A 61 -10.43 -5.70 9.12
CA SER A 61 -9.15 -5.91 8.44
C SER A 61 -9.28 -6.04 6.92
N LEU A 62 -8.18 -5.78 6.22
CA LEU A 62 -8.02 -5.97 4.78
C LEU A 62 -6.74 -6.77 4.51
N LYS A 63 -6.86 -7.91 3.82
CA LYS A 63 -5.72 -8.72 3.38
C LYS A 63 -5.41 -8.45 1.91
N GLU A 64 -4.17 -8.08 1.60
CA GLU A 64 -3.73 -7.72 0.25
C GLU A 64 -2.42 -8.42 -0.12
N LEU A 65 -2.32 -8.89 -1.36
CA LEU A 65 -1.07 -9.26 -2.02
C LEU A 65 -0.72 -8.14 -3.01
N ILE A 66 0.45 -7.54 -2.84
CA ILE A 66 0.95 -6.45 -3.67
C ILE A 66 2.20 -6.92 -4.38
N VAL A 67 2.19 -6.87 -5.71
CA VAL A 67 3.33 -7.22 -6.56
C VAL A 67 4.04 -5.93 -6.97
N ALA A 68 5.34 -5.86 -6.71
CA ALA A 68 6.18 -4.73 -7.07
C ALA A 68 7.65 -5.20 -7.14
N ASP A 69 8.37 -4.73 -8.15
CA ASP A 69 9.82 -4.94 -8.26
C ASP A 69 10.54 -3.97 -7.29
N LYS A 70 11.03 -4.48 -6.16
CA LYS A 70 11.72 -3.70 -5.13
C LYS A 70 13.19 -3.43 -5.45
#